data_AF-A0A518GJ06-F1
#
_entry.id   AF-A0A518GJ06-F1
#
_cell.length_a   1.000
_cell.length_b   1.000
_cell.length_c   1.000
_cell.angle_alpha   90.00
_cell.angle_beta   90.00
_cell.angle_gamma   90.00
#
_symmetry.space_group_name_H-M   'P 1'
#
loop_
_entity.id
_entity.type
_entity.pdbx_description
1 polymer ?
#
loop_
_entity_poly.entity_id
_entity_poly.type
_entity_poly.pdbx_seq_one_letter_code
_entity_poly.pdbx_strand_id
1 'polypeptide(L)' 'MSEDLEFEEISSDEVDRVVAALEELAGSVTSETIRSHIEELSNTIYYLVYDEDEEELSEAA' A
#
# COMPACT_ATOMS: atom_id res chain seq x y z
N MET A 1 24.64 11.64 8.74
CA MET A 1 24.12 10.49 9.51
C MET A 1 22.63 10.67 9.44
N SER A 2 22.02 10.09 8.42
CA SER A 2 20.58 10.10 8.29
C SER A 2 20.09 9.16 9.38
N GLU A 3 19.27 9.67 10.27
CA GLU A 3 18.52 8.85 11.22
C GLU A 3 17.74 7.84 10.36
N ASP A 4 18.16 6.58 10.41
CA ASP A 4 17.30 5.43 10.15
C ASP A 4 16.11 5.62 11.09
N LEU A 5 15.09 6.35 10.61
CA LEU A 5 13.76 6.25 11.16
C LEU A 5 13.32 4.84 10.81
N GLU A 6 13.72 3.87 11.63
CA GLU A 6 13.16 2.52 11.64
C GLU A 6 11.66 2.71 11.91
N PHE A 7 10.89 2.83 10.83
CA PHE A 7 9.44 2.85 10.90
C PHE A 7 8.99 1.50 11.50
N GLU A 8 7.89 1.53 12.24
CA GLU A 8 7.27 0.31 12.76
C GLU A 8 7.00 -0.68 11.62
N GLU A 9 7.39 -1.94 11.80
CA GLU A 9 7.05 -3.03 10.87
C GLU A 9 5.53 -3.16 10.79
N ILE A 10 5.00 -3.15 9.56
CA ILE A 10 3.56 -3.25 9.33
C ILE A 10 3.14 -4.72 9.23
N SER A 11 2.02 -5.09 9.85
CA SER A 11 1.46 -6.44 9.71
C SER A 11 0.49 -6.55 8.54
N SER A 12 0.33 -7.77 7.99
CA SER A 12 -0.69 -8.03 6.95
C SER A 12 -2.12 -7.69 7.43
N ASP A 13 -2.43 -7.95 8.70
CA ASP A 13 -3.73 -7.62 9.31
C ASP A 13 -3.98 -6.09 9.37
N GLU A 14 -2.92 -5.28 9.44
CA GLU A 14 -3.02 -3.83 9.35
C GLU A 14 -3.24 -3.36 7.92
N VAL A 15 -2.50 -3.94 6.97
CA VAL A 15 -2.67 -3.68 5.54
C VAL A 15 -4.10 -4.01 5.09
N ASP A 16 -4.62 -5.19 5.44
CA ASP A 16 -5.99 -5.62 5.09
C ASP A 16 -7.05 -4.62 5.59
N ARG A 17 -6.90 -4.16 6.84
CA ARG A 17 -7.82 -3.18 7.43
C ARG A 17 -7.77 -1.83 6.71
N VAL A 18 -6.58 -1.38 6.32
CA VAL A 18 -6.40 -0.10 5.63
C VAL A 18 -6.91 -0.18 4.19
N VAL A 19 -6.60 -1.25 3.46
CA VAL A 19 -7.10 -1.48 2.10
C VAL A 19 -8.62 -1.51 2.08
N ALA A 20 -9.26 -2.24 3.00
CA ALA A 20 -10.72 -2.28 3.10
C ALA A 20 -11.33 -0.88 3.36
N ALA A 21 -10.70 -0.07 4.22
CA ALA A 21 -11.16 1.29 4.49
C ALA A 21 -11.00 2.22 3.28
N LEU A 22 -9.93 2.05 2.50
CA LEU A 22 -9.70 2.81 1.27
C LEU A 22 -10.68 2.42 0.17
N GLU A 23 -11.05 1.14 0.04
CA GLU A 23 -12.09 0.68 -0.89
C GLU A 23 -13.46 1.27 -0.54
N GLU A 24 -13.83 1.28 0.73
CA GLU A 24 -15.07 1.93 1.19
C GLU A 24 -15.06 3.43 0.87
N LEU A 25 -13.94 4.10 1.15
CA LEU A 25 -13.76 5.52 0.86
C LEU A 25 -13.87 5.80 -0.64
N ALA A 26 -13.20 5.01 -1.49
CA ALA A 26 -13.27 5.11 -2.94
C ALA A 26 -14.72 4.97 -3.47
N GLY A 27 -15.49 4.05 -2.88
CA GLY A 27 -16.91 3.87 -3.19
C GLY A 27 -17.81 5.05 -2.80
N SER A 28 -17.43 5.80 -1.75
CA SER A 28 -18.16 6.99 -1.29
C SER A 28 -17.84 8.26 -2.09
N VAL A 29 -16.74 8.27 -2.84
CA VAL A 29 -16.23 9.45 -3.56
C VAL A 29 -16.82 9.52 -4.98
N THR A 30 -17.35 10.68 -5.35
CA THR A 30 -17.90 10.94 -6.69
C THR A 30 -16.88 11.49 -7.69
N SER A 31 -15.79 12.10 -7.21
CA SER A 31 -14.71 12.65 -8.03
C SER A 31 -13.81 11.53 -8.54
N GLU A 32 -13.74 11.38 -9.85
CA GLU A 32 -12.88 10.38 -10.51
C GLU A 32 -11.40 10.58 -10.17
N THR A 33 -10.93 11.83 -10.14
CA THR A 33 -9.55 12.16 -9.75
C THR A 33 -9.23 11.68 -8.35
N ILE A 34 -10.13 11.93 -7.39
CA ILE A 34 -9.90 11.53 -5.99
C ILE A 34 -9.97 10.00 -5.87
N ARG A 35 -10.89 9.35 -6.57
CA ARG A 35 -10.98 7.88 -6.59
C ARG A 35 -9.71 7.23 -7.12
N SER A 36 -9.17 7.73 -8.23
CA SER A 36 -7.92 7.23 -8.81
C SER A 36 -6.75 7.33 -7.83
N HIS A 37 -6.65 8.43 -7.06
CA HIS A 37 -5.60 8.56 -6.05
C HIS A 37 -5.80 7.58 -4.88
N ILE A 38 -7.03 7.31 -4.47
CA ILE A 38 -7.31 6.34 -3.41
C ILE A 38 -6.95 4.92 -3.88
N GLU A 39 -7.29 4.56 -5.13
CA GLU A 39 -6.95 3.26 -5.71
C GLU A 39 -5.43 3.05 -5.82
N GLU A 40 -4.68 4.09 -6.21
CA GLU A 40 -3.20 4.05 -6.25
C GLU A 40 -2.59 3.83 -4.85
N LEU A 41 -3.13 4.51 -3.83
CA LEU A 41 -2.72 4.32 -2.44
C LEU A 41 -3.03 2.92 -1.91
N SER A 42 -4.21 2.38 -2.21
CA SER A 42 -4.57 1.00 -1.82
C SER A 42 -3.58 -0.01 -2.37
N ASN A 43 -3.22 0.11 -3.65
CA ASN A 43 -2.22 -0.76 -4.28
C ASN A 43 -0.86 -0.57 -3.61
N THR A 44 -0.42 0.68 -3.41
CA THR A 44 0.87 0.97 -2.77
C THR A 44 0.99 0.31 -1.39
N ILE A 45 -0.06 0.43 -0.57
CA ILE A 45 -0.08 -0.13 0.79
C ILE A 45 -0.13 -1.65 0.77
N TYR A 46 -0.86 -2.25 -0.18
CA TYR A 46 -0.84 -3.70 -0.39
C TYR A 46 0.59 -4.19 -0.69
N TYR A 47 1.30 -3.52 -1.60
CA TYR A 47 2.67 -3.90 -1.96
C TYR A 47 3.67 -3.77 -0.80
N LEU A 48 3.41 -2.96 0.23
CA LEU A 48 4.33 -2.87 1.38
C LEU A 48 4.49 -4.17 2.18
N VAL A 49 3.55 -5.12 2.08
CA VAL A 49 3.64 -6.45 2.72
C VAL A 49 3.76 -7.58 1.69
N TYR A 50 3.20 -7.39 0.49
CA TYR A 50 3.12 -8.44 -0.52
C TYR A 50 4.18 -8.32 -1.63
N ASP A 51 4.98 -7.26 -1.65
CA ASP A 51 6.06 -7.02 -2.63
C ASP A 51 7.47 -7.29 -2.08
N GLU A 52 7.58 -7.75 -0.83
CA GLU A 52 8.84 -8.35 -0.34
C GLU A 52 9.25 -9.58 -1.18
N ASP A 53 8.34 -10.13 -2.00
CA ASP A 53 8.59 -11.24 -2.93
C ASP A 53 9.09 -10.79 -4.34
N GLU A 54 9.03 -9.50 -4.72
CA GLU A 54 9.40 -9.06 -6.09
C GLU A 54 10.87 -8.59 -6.21
N GLU A 55 11.54 -8.20 -5.12
CA GLU A 55 12.99 -7.93 -5.14
C GLU A 55 13.82 -9.21 -5.45
N GLU A 56 13.34 -10.42 -5.10
CA GLU A 56 14.02 -11.69 -5.47
C GLU A 56 13.87 -12.08 -6.95
N LEU A 57 12.93 -11.50 -7.70
CA LEU A 57 12.74 -11.79 -9.12
C LEU A 57 13.57 -10.88 -10.05
N SER A 58 14.09 -9.75 -9.53
CA SER A 58 14.88 -8.79 -10.31
C SER A 58 16.38 -9.12 -10.42
N GLU A 59 16.92 -9.95 -9.52
CA GLU A 59 18.33 -10.39 -9.55
C GLU A 59 18.59 -11.60 -10.49
N ALA A 60 17.55 -12.14 -11.12
CA ALA A 60 17.64 -13.32 -11.98
C ALA A 60 17.50 -13.03 -13.50
N ALA A 61 17.63 -11.77 -13.94
CA ALA A 61 17.51 -11.36 -15.35
C ALA A 61 18.84 -10.89 -15.97
#